data_AF-A0A642C0Q3-F1
#
_entry.id   AF-A0A642C0Q3-F1
#
_cell.length_a   1.000
_cell.length_b   1.000
_cell.length_c   1.000
_cell.angle_alpha   90.00
_cell.angle_beta   90.00
_cell.angle_gamma   90.00
#
_symmetry.space_group_name_H-M   'P 1'
#
loop_
_entity.id
_entity.type
_entity.pdbx_description
1 polymer ?
#
loop_
_entity_poly.entity_id
_entity_poly.type
_entity_poly.pdbx_seq_one_letter_code
_entity_poly.pdbx_strand_id
1 'polypeptide(L)'
;FKQGSVISAVDLIRGIGVYAGLEVIDVEGATGLYDTNYEGKAHAALEALKTNDFVYLHVEASDEAGHEGDVDLKIRTIENLDKRAIGILFEELQKWDEPVAIAVLPDHPTPCAIRTHTNTPVPILIYKPGQEPDSVTRFDEFSVLEGKHGILEKDEFIKELL
;
A
#
# COMPACT_ATOMS: atom_id res chain seq x y z
N PHE A 1 -2.05 -14.87 9.43
CA PHE A 1 -3.49 -14.57 9.51
C PHE A 1 -4.31 -15.82 9.19
N LYS A 2 -5.56 -15.88 9.66
CA LYS A 2 -6.53 -16.96 9.35
C LYS A 2 -7.57 -16.51 8.33
N GLN A 3 -7.95 -15.23 8.38
CA GLN A 3 -8.85 -14.61 7.40
C GLN A 3 -8.26 -13.30 6.90
N GLY A 4 -8.40 -13.02 5.61
CA GLY A 4 -7.93 -11.77 5.03
C GLY A 4 -8.74 -11.35 3.81
N SER A 5 -8.61 -10.09 3.42
CA SER A 5 -9.30 -9.51 2.27
C SER A 5 -8.38 -8.71 1.35
N VAL A 6 -8.81 -8.57 0.11
CA VAL A 6 -8.17 -7.75 -0.93
C VAL A 6 -9.15 -6.66 -1.39
N ILE A 7 -8.67 -5.42 -1.38
CA ILE A 7 -9.39 -4.25 -1.92
C ILE A 7 -8.57 -3.72 -3.09
N SER A 8 -9.08 -3.88 -4.30
CA SER A 8 -8.44 -3.36 -5.51
C SER A 8 -9.48 -2.96 -6.55
N ALA A 9 -9.12 -2.02 -7.43
CA ALA A 9 -9.86 -1.72 -8.65
C ALA A 9 -9.41 -2.57 -9.85
N VAL A 10 -8.26 -3.26 -9.73
CA VAL A 10 -7.59 -3.96 -10.82
C VAL A 10 -7.90 -5.45 -10.74
N ASP A 11 -8.48 -6.00 -11.81
CA ASP A 11 -8.91 -7.41 -11.89
C ASP A 11 -7.76 -8.40 -11.68
N LEU A 12 -6.56 -8.08 -12.18
CA LEU A 12 -5.37 -8.90 -11.98
C LEU A 12 -5.06 -9.08 -10.48
N ILE A 13 -5.04 -7.98 -9.73
CA ILE A 13 -4.77 -7.97 -8.29
C ILE A 13 -5.88 -8.70 -7.51
N ARG A 14 -7.15 -8.51 -7.91
CA ARG A 14 -8.28 -9.26 -7.34
C ARG A 14 -8.10 -10.75 -7.54
N GLY A 15 -7.75 -11.17 -8.76
CA GLY A 15 -7.50 -12.56 -9.11
C GLY A 15 -6.38 -13.17 -8.25
N ILE A 16 -5.24 -12.48 -8.12
CA ILE A 16 -4.14 -12.92 -7.26
C ILE A 16 -4.61 -13.08 -5.80
N GLY A 17 -5.37 -12.11 -5.27
CA GLY A 17 -5.93 -12.18 -3.93
C GLY A 17 -6.84 -13.41 -3.74
N VAL A 18 -7.71 -13.71 -4.71
CA VAL A 18 -8.55 -14.93 -4.69
C VAL A 18 -7.70 -16.19 -4.64
N TYR A 19 -6.65 -16.29 -5.46
CA TYR A 19 -5.72 -17.43 -5.43
C TYR A 19 -4.93 -17.52 -4.11
N ALA A 20 -4.71 -16.40 -3.43
CA ALA A 20 -4.11 -16.34 -2.10
C ALA A 20 -5.12 -16.60 -0.96
N GLY A 21 -6.40 -16.86 -1.27
CA GLY A 21 -7.46 -17.12 -0.30
C GLY A 21 -8.05 -15.87 0.36
N LEU A 22 -7.85 -14.69 -0.23
CA LEU A 22 -8.40 -13.43 0.26
C LEU A 22 -9.82 -13.18 -0.26
N GLU A 23 -10.68 -12.67 0.60
CA GLU A 23 -12.01 -12.17 0.23
C GLU A 23 -11.89 -10.87 -0.58
N VAL A 24 -12.54 -10.80 -1.74
CA VAL A 24 -12.55 -9.58 -2.56
C VAL A 24 -13.61 -8.62 -2.02
N ILE A 25 -13.19 -7.41 -1.70
CA ILE A 25 -14.09 -6.33 -1.27
C ILE A 25 -14.18 -5.29 -2.39
N ASP A 26 -15.38 -5.15 -2.95
CA ASP A 26 -15.70 -4.12 -3.92
C ASP A 26 -16.00 -2.78 -3.24
N VAL A 27 -15.42 -1.71 -3.80
CA VAL A 27 -15.60 -0.35 -3.30
C VAL A 27 -16.17 0.51 -4.42
N GLU A 28 -17.33 1.11 -4.16
CA GLU A 28 -17.96 2.02 -5.11
C GLU A 28 -17.03 3.22 -5.41
N GLY A 29 -16.86 3.54 -6.70
CA GLY A 29 -15.96 4.60 -7.14
C GLY A 29 -14.47 4.24 -7.09
N ALA A 30 -14.08 2.99 -6.81
CA ALA A 30 -12.71 2.54 -6.99
C ALA A 30 -12.40 2.31 -8.48
N THR A 31 -12.02 3.38 -9.20
CA THR A 31 -11.80 3.36 -10.65
C THR A 31 -10.46 2.79 -11.08
N GLY A 32 -9.47 2.78 -10.18
CA GLY A 32 -8.08 2.45 -10.54
C GLY A 32 -7.30 3.62 -11.15
N LEU A 33 -7.96 4.74 -11.43
CA LEU A 33 -7.33 5.93 -12.01
C LEU A 33 -7.15 7.03 -10.95
N TYR A 34 -6.64 8.19 -11.37
CA TYR A 34 -6.39 9.35 -10.49
C TYR A 34 -7.64 9.89 -9.77
N ASP A 35 -8.84 9.56 -10.25
CA ASP A 35 -10.14 9.91 -9.67
C ASP A 35 -10.71 8.82 -8.75
N THR A 36 -9.94 7.76 -8.46
CA THR A 36 -10.37 6.66 -7.60
C THR A 36 -10.81 7.13 -6.20
N ASN A 37 -11.77 6.41 -5.61
CA ASN A 37 -12.25 6.65 -4.25
C ASN A 37 -11.26 6.12 -3.18
N TYR A 38 -10.27 6.93 -2.82
CA TYR A 38 -9.26 6.60 -1.80
C TYR A 38 -9.91 6.40 -0.42
N GLU A 39 -10.82 7.28 -0.02
CA GLU A 39 -11.48 7.27 1.27
C GLU A 39 -12.37 6.04 1.42
N GLY A 40 -13.17 5.72 0.39
CA GLY A 40 -14.00 4.53 0.38
C GLY A 40 -13.17 3.25 0.54
N LYS A 41 -12.00 3.20 -0.10
CA LYS A 41 -11.06 2.08 0.05
C LYS A 41 -10.48 1.99 1.47
N ALA A 42 -10.09 3.11 2.06
CA ALA A 42 -9.59 3.16 3.44
C ALA A 42 -10.66 2.76 4.45
N HIS A 43 -11.89 3.26 4.31
CA HIS A 43 -13.01 2.88 5.17
C HIS A 43 -13.38 1.41 5.02
N ALA A 44 -13.39 0.87 3.80
CA ALA A 44 -13.61 -0.56 3.58
C ALA A 44 -12.52 -1.42 4.24
N ALA A 45 -11.26 -0.98 4.22
CA ALA A 45 -10.18 -1.67 4.91
C ALA A 45 -10.36 -1.66 6.43
N LEU A 46 -10.76 -0.51 7.01
CA LEU A 46 -11.06 -0.39 8.44
C LEU A 46 -12.23 -1.29 8.86
N GLU A 47 -13.30 -1.35 8.07
CA GLU A 47 -14.43 -2.24 8.35
C GLU A 47 -14.01 -3.71 8.26
N ALA A 48 -13.22 -4.08 7.24
CA ALA A 48 -12.74 -5.44 7.06
C ALA A 48 -11.84 -5.89 8.23
N LEU A 49 -10.96 -5.01 8.72
CA LEU A 49 -10.06 -5.31 9.85
C LEU A 49 -10.79 -5.59 11.18
N LYS A 50 -12.09 -5.26 11.30
CA LYS A 50 -12.87 -5.63 12.49
C LYS A 50 -13.13 -7.13 12.60
N THR A 51 -13.04 -7.85 11.48
CA THR A 51 -13.28 -9.31 11.43
C THR A 51 -12.15 -10.10 10.80
N ASN A 52 -11.34 -9.47 9.94
CA ASN A 52 -10.23 -10.09 9.23
C ASN A 52 -8.91 -9.75 9.93
N ASP A 53 -8.00 -10.72 10.00
CA ASP A 53 -6.68 -10.48 10.60
C ASP A 53 -5.70 -9.78 9.62
N PHE A 54 -6.09 -9.63 8.34
CA PHE A 54 -5.24 -9.07 7.29
C PHE A 54 -6.06 -8.40 6.19
N VAL A 55 -5.58 -7.24 5.72
CA VAL A 55 -6.14 -6.56 4.56
C VAL A 55 -5.02 -6.14 3.62
N TYR A 56 -5.12 -6.55 2.35
CA TYR A 56 -4.31 -6.02 1.26
C TYR A 56 -5.09 -4.92 0.53
N LEU A 57 -4.69 -3.67 0.74
CA LEU A 57 -5.30 -2.51 0.11
C LEU A 57 -4.42 -2.02 -1.06
N HIS A 58 -5.00 -1.96 -2.25
CA HIS A 58 -4.30 -1.63 -3.49
C HIS A 58 -4.79 -0.32 -4.15
N VAL A 59 -3.83 0.48 -4.63
CA VAL A 59 -4.07 1.73 -5.36
C VAL A 59 -3.19 1.77 -6.61
N GLU A 60 -3.86 1.77 -7.76
CA GLU A 60 -3.23 1.73 -9.10
C GLU A 60 -2.80 3.12 -9.61
N ALA A 61 -3.48 4.18 -9.18
CA ALA A 61 -3.39 5.51 -9.78
C ALA A 61 -1.97 6.08 -9.98
N SER A 62 -1.03 5.74 -9.10
CA SER A 62 0.36 6.21 -9.19
C SER A 62 1.17 5.52 -10.28
N ASP A 63 0.80 4.29 -10.64
CA ASP A 63 1.42 3.54 -11.73
C ASP A 63 0.97 4.12 -13.08
N GLU A 64 -0.34 4.32 -13.26
CA GLU A 64 -0.95 4.94 -14.44
C GLU A 64 -0.33 6.32 -14.74
N ALA A 65 -0.15 7.16 -13.72
CA ALA A 65 0.54 8.44 -13.88
C ALA A 65 2.01 8.28 -14.33
N GLY A 66 2.67 7.21 -13.88
CA GLY A 66 4.01 6.82 -14.34
C GLY A 66 4.03 6.42 -15.82
N HIS A 67 3.06 5.64 -16.28
CA HIS A 67 2.88 5.27 -17.68
C HIS A 67 2.57 6.45 -18.59
N GLU A 68 1.77 7.41 -18.13
CA GLU A 68 1.51 8.66 -18.87
C GLU A 68 2.76 9.56 -18.94
N GLY A 69 3.72 9.34 -18.02
CA GLY A 69 4.91 10.17 -17.86
C GLY A 69 4.60 11.55 -17.31
N ASP A 70 3.47 11.69 -16.62
CA ASP A 70 3.03 12.94 -15.99
C ASP A 70 3.53 12.99 -14.54
N VAL A 71 4.56 13.80 -14.32
CA VAL A 71 5.23 13.94 -13.02
C VAL A 71 4.31 14.62 -12.00
N ASP A 72 3.60 15.67 -12.42
CA ASP A 72 2.73 16.44 -11.52
C ASP A 72 1.53 15.57 -11.08
N LEU A 73 0.98 14.79 -12.01
CA LEU A 73 -0.05 13.82 -11.71
C LEU A 73 0.46 12.74 -10.74
N LYS A 74 1.65 12.19 -10.97
CA LYS A 74 2.22 11.14 -10.12
C LYS A 74 2.49 11.65 -8.69
N ILE A 75 2.98 12.88 -8.55
CA ILE A 75 3.11 13.53 -7.23
C ILE A 75 1.74 13.63 -6.57
N ARG A 76 0.73 14.12 -7.30
CA ARG A 76 -0.64 14.27 -6.78
C ARG A 76 -1.26 12.95 -6.33
N THR A 77 -1.06 11.85 -7.06
CA THR A 77 -1.60 10.54 -6.68
C THR A 77 -0.91 9.98 -5.42
N ILE A 78 0.39 10.25 -5.24
CA ILE A 78 1.13 9.91 -4.02
C ILE A 78 0.63 10.74 -2.83
N GLU A 79 0.46 12.05 -2.99
CA GLU A 79 -0.09 12.92 -1.93
C GLU A 79 -1.54 12.54 -1.56
N ASN A 80 -2.34 12.13 -2.56
CA ASN A 80 -3.68 11.60 -2.33
C ASN A 80 -3.64 10.28 -1.57
N LEU A 81 -2.75 9.35 -1.94
CA LEU A 81 -2.56 8.09 -1.20
C LEU A 81 -2.20 8.36 0.27
N ASP A 82 -1.23 9.26 0.49
CA ASP A 82 -0.77 9.65 1.83
C ASP A 82 -1.92 10.22 2.68
N LYS A 83 -2.63 11.24 2.18
CA LYS A 83 -3.66 11.94 2.98
C LYS A 83 -4.99 11.21 3.03
N ARG A 84 -5.43 10.66 1.90
CA ARG A 84 -6.81 10.19 1.70
C ARG A 84 -6.96 8.68 1.90
N ALA A 85 -5.86 7.96 2.14
CA ALA A 85 -5.90 6.56 2.54
C ALA A 85 -5.01 6.27 3.74
N ILE A 86 -3.69 6.45 3.62
CA ILE A 86 -2.73 6.08 4.68
C ILE A 86 -3.00 6.89 5.96
N GLY A 87 -3.19 8.20 5.86
CA GLY A 87 -3.50 9.08 6.98
C GLY A 87 -4.79 8.67 7.70
N ILE A 88 -5.85 8.39 6.95
CA ILE A 88 -7.13 7.91 7.50
C ILE A 88 -6.94 6.59 8.26
N LEU A 89 -6.26 5.63 7.63
CA LEU A 89 -5.98 4.33 8.25
C LEU A 89 -5.17 4.49 9.52
N PHE A 90 -4.06 5.23 9.45
CA PHE A 90 -3.15 5.41 10.56
C PHE A 90 -3.87 6.09 11.74
N GLU A 91 -4.53 7.22 11.51
CA GLU A 91 -5.25 7.97 12.56
C GLU A 91 -6.34 7.16 13.24
N GLU A 92 -7.10 6.35 12.48
CA GLU A 92 -8.16 5.53 13.06
C GLU A 92 -7.60 4.34 13.83
N LEU A 93 -6.59 3.65 13.28
CA LEU A 93 -5.97 2.49 13.93
C LEU A 93 -5.25 2.87 15.23
N GLN A 94 -4.79 4.12 15.40
CA GLN A 94 -4.24 4.59 16.68
C GLN A 94 -5.28 4.61 17.82
N LYS A 95 -6.58 4.55 17.51
CA LYS A 95 -7.67 4.59 18.50
C LYS A 95 -8.13 3.18 18.90
N TRP A 96 -7.65 2.14 18.23
CA TRP A 96 -8.07 0.77 18.48
C TRP A 96 -7.32 0.20 19.69
N ASP A 97 -8.00 -0.60 20.50
CA ASP A 97 -7.37 -1.31 21.62
C ASP A 97 -6.41 -2.41 21.13
N GLU A 98 -6.72 -3.04 19.99
CA GLU A 98 -5.88 -4.03 19.35
C GLU A 98 -4.86 -3.36 18.43
N PRO A 99 -3.55 -3.59 18.63
CA PRO A 99 -2.51 -2.99 17.81
C PRO A 99 -2.49 -3.58 16.40
N VAL A 100 -2.51 -2.72 15.39
CA VAL A 100 -2.46 -3.13 13.98
C VAL A 100 -1.12 -2.72 13.35
N ALA A 101 -0.45 -3.68 12.72
CA ALA A 101 0.73 -3.42 11.91
C ALA A 101 0.33 -2.90 10.52
N ILE A 102 1.10 -1.93 10.00
CA ILE A 102 0.87 -1.31 8.70
C ILE A 102 2.14 -1.48 7.88
N ALA A 103 2.00 -1.89 6.62
CA ALA A 103 3.11 -1.94 5.68
C ALA A 103 2.74 -1.16 4.40
N VAL A 104 3.70 -0.40 3.87
CA VAL A 104 3.53 0.42 2.67
C VAL A 104 4.69 0.19 1.73
N LEU A 105 4.38 -0.17 0.49
CA LEU A 105 5.33 -0.35 -0.60
C LEU A 105 4.57 -0.33 -1.94
N PRO A 106 5.17 0.17 -3.03
CA PRO A 106 4.73 -0.20 -4.37
C PRO A 106 5.19 -1.63 -4.69
N ASP A 107 4.54 -2.28 -5.64
CA ASP A 107 4.91 -3.62 -6.13
C ASP A 107 6.02 -3.56 -7.19
N HIS A 108 6.11 -2.47 -7.95
CA HIS A 108 7.23 -2.20 -8.86
C HIS A 108 7.47 -0.70 -9.11
N PRO A 109 8.65 -0.31 -9.63
CA PRO A 109 8.88 1.04 -10.09
C PRO A 109 8.38 1.25 -11.53
N THR A 110 7.71 2.39 -11.74
CA THR A 110 7.29 2.86 -13.09
C THR A 110 7.75 4.31 -13.28
N PRO A 111 9.02 4.55 -13.65
CA PRO A 111 9.57 5.91 -13.75
C PRO A 111 8.92 6.71 -14.89
N CYS A 112 8.48 7.95 -14.63
CA CYS A 112 7.79 8.79 -15.62
C CYS A 112 8.62 9.03 -16.90
N ALA A 113 9.94 9.05 -16.80
CA ALA A 113 10.84 9.21 -17.95
C ALA A 113 10.88 7.97 -18.85
N ILE A 114 10.61 6.79 -18.28
CA ILE A 114 10.68 5.49 -18.97
C ILE A 114 9.29 5.02 -19.39
N ARG A 115 8.24 5.39 -18.65
CA ARG A 115 6.82 5.10 -18.93
C ARG A 115 6.48 3.60 -19.02
N THR A 116 7.32 2.77 -18.42
CA THR A 116 7.11 1.34 -18.27
C THR A 116 7.80 0.87 -17.00
N HIS A 117 7.41 -0.32 -16.55
CA HIS A 117 7.98 -0.93 -15.35
C HIS A 117 9.48 -1.15 -15.51
N THR A 118 10.22 -0.95 -14.42
CA THR A 118 11.62 -1.35 -14.29
C THR A 118 11.76 -2.37 -13.15
N ASN A 119 12.98 -2.83 -12.87
CA ASN A 119 13.26 -3.87 -11.88
C ASN A 119 14.16 -3.39 -10.73
N THR A 120 14.27 -2.07 -10.54
CA THR A 120 14.98 -1.51 -9.39
C THR A 120 14.22 -1.86 -8.11
N PRO A 121 14.90 -2.13 -6.98
CA PRO A 121 14.24 -2.30 -5.68
C PRO A 121 13.34 -1.11 -5.33
N VAL A 122 12.27 -1.39 -4.61
CA VAL A 122 11.25 -0.42 -4.18
C VAL A 122 11.43 -0.05 -2.70
N PRO A 123 11.05 1.18 -2.30
CA PRO A 123 11.05 1.55 -0.89
C PRO A 123 9.97 0.77 -0.14
N ILE A 124 10.29 0.31 1.08
CA ILE A 124 9.33 -0.33 1.99
C ILE A 124 9.28 0.39 3.33
N LEU A 125 8.10 0.40 3.94
CA LEU A 125 7.87 0.87 5.30
C LEU A 125 7.08 -0.20 6.04
N ILE A 126 7.53 -0.57 7.24
CA ILE A 126 6.82 -1.46 8.16
C ILE A 126 6.68 -0.70 9.49
N TYR A 127 5.43 -0.42 9.86
CA TYR A 127 5.05 0.11 11.15
C TYR A 127 4.42 -1.00 11.98
N LYS A 128 4.99 -1.28 13.15
CA LYS A 128 4.45 -2.24 14.13
C LYS A 128 4.34 -1.53 15.49
N PRO A 129 3.13 -1.36 16.05
CA PRO A 129 2.97 -0.72 17.36
C PRO A 129 3.88 -1.36 18.42
N GLY A 130 4.60 -0.53 19.18
CA GLY A 130 5.52 -0.96 20.23
C GLY A 130 6.90 -1.41 19.75
N GLN A 131 7.21 -1.37 18.45
CA GLN A 131 8.57 -1.58 17.97
C GLN A 131 9.39 -0.29 17.97
N GLU A 132 10.68 -0.41 18.27
CA GLU A 132 11.63 0.69 18.15
C GLU A 132 11.83 1.07 16.67
N PRO A 133 11.67 2.36 16.31
CA PRO A 133 11.94 2.85 14.97
C PRO A 133 13.45 2.85 14.68
N ASP A 134 13.82 2.83 13.40
CA ASP A 134 15.18 3.19 13.00
C ASP A 134 15.34 4.72 12.87
N SER A 135 16.47 5.18 12.31
CA SER A 135 16.75 6.61 12.16
C SER A 135 16.09 7.27 10.96
N VAL A 136 15.38 6.52 10.10
CA VAL A 136 14.78 7.04 8.87
C VAL A 136 13.51 7.82 9.22
N THR A 137 13.42 9.06 8.71
CA THR A 137 12.30 9.98 9.00
C THR A 137 11.51 10.39 7.76
N ARG A 138 11.87 9.85 6.59
CA ARG A 138 11.25 10.15 5.29
C ARG A 138 11.11 8.88 4.47
N PHE A 139 10.00 8.75 3.77
CA PHE A 139 9.72 7.64 2.87
C PHE A 139 9.90 8.07 1.42
N ASP A 140 11.10 7.81 0.88
CA ASP A 140 11.51 8.06 -0.50
C ASP A 140 12.66 7.10 -0.84
N GLU A 141 12.96 6.95 -2.13
CA GLU A 141 13.93 5.97 -2.64
C GLU A 141 15.36 6.18 -2.12
N PHE A 142 15.68 7.35 -1.55
CA PHE A 142 17.01 7.67 -1.05
C PHE A 142 17.11 7.49 0.46
N SER A 143 16.11 7.98 1.20
CA SER A 143 16.08 7.95 2.66
C SER A 143 15.97 6.52 3.21
N VAL A 144 15.23 5.63 2.52
CA VAL A 144 15.06 4.23 2.95
C VAL A 144 16.34 3.40 2.90
N LEU A 145 17.38 3.87 2.19
CA LEU A 145 18.66 3.15 2.10
C LEU A 145 19.38 3.04 3.45
N GLU A 146 19.08 3.95 4.38
CA GLU A 146 19.59 3.94 5.76
C GLU A 146 18.66 3.15 6.72
N GLY A 147 17.63 2.48 6.19
CA GLY A 147 16.66 1.70 6.96
C GLY A 147 17.21 0.36 7.45
N LYS A 148 16.69 -0.13 8.58
CA LYS A 148 17.22 -1.34 9.25
C LYS A 148 17.00 -2.66 8.50
N HIS A 149 16.08 -2.69 7.54
CA HIS A 149 15.69 -3.92 6.84
C HIS A 149 16.60 -4.30 5.67
N GLY A 150 17.44 -3.37 5.18
CA GLY A 150 18.25 -3.61 4.00
C GLY A 150 17.40 -3.95 2.76
N ILE A 151 17.92 -4.85 1.90
CA ILE A 151 17.18 -5.36 0.75
C ILE A 151 16.51 -6.67 1.14
N LEU A 152 15.18 -6.71 1.00
CA LEU A 152 14.37 -7.92 1.16
C LEU A 152 14.00 -8.48 -0.21
N GLU A 153 14.12 -9.79 -0.41
CA GLU A 153 13.79 -10.48 -1.64
C GLU A 153 12.59 -11.43 -1.47
N LYS A 154 11.74 -11.50 -2.50
CA LYS A 154 10.64 -12.48 -2.61
C LYS A 154 9.68 -12.43 -1.40
N ASP A 155 9.65 -13.48 -0.60
CA ASP A 155 8.74 -13.64 0.53
C ASP A 155 9.34 -13.14 1.85
N GLU A 156 10.55 -12.57 1.83
CA GLU A 156 11.18 -11.99 3.03
C GLU A 156 10.39 -10.80 3.57
N PHE A 157 9.81 -9.98 2.69
CA PHE A 157 8.97 -8.86 3.11
C PHE A 157 7.75 -9.32 3.94
N ILE A 158 7.02 -10.32 3.45
CA ILE A 158 5.82 -10.78 4.15
C ILE A 158 6.19 -11.55 5.43
N LYS A 159 7.34 -12.23 5.47
CA LYS A 159 7.88 -12.85 6.69
C LYS A 159 8.31 -11.83 7.73
N GLU A 160 8.85 -10.69 7.29
CA GLU A 160 9.21 -9.58 8.19
C GLU A 160 7.96 -8.86 8.72
N LEU A 161 6.88 -8.78 7.93
CA LEU A 161 5.63 -8.16 8.34
C LEU A 161 4.83 -9.03 9.34
N LEU A 162 4.66 -10.32 9.05
CA LEU A 162 3.86 -11.24 9.87
C LEU A 162 4.60 -11.71 11.15
#